data_AF-A0A2P7YE78-F1
#
_entry.id   AF-A0A2P7YE78-F1
#
_cell.length_a   1.000
_cell.length_b   1.000
_cell.length_c   1.000
_cell.angle_alpha   90.00
_cell.angle_beta   90.00
_cell.angle_gamma   90.00
#
_symmetry.space_group_name_H-M   'P 1'
#
loop_
_entity.id
_entity.type
_entity.pdbx_description
1 polymer ?
#
loop_
_entity_poly.entity_id
_entity_poly.type
_entity_poly.pdbx_seq_one_letter_code
_entity_poly.pdbx_strand_id
1 'polypeptide(L)'
;MVEAYENNDYKESIELAAQLLSKSDLPTLIRARCHMMLSLKKGSDLAVQHAEAAVEILDVEARELVSPDEFPQEHLEQARDCLRQAKEDAEKRKIKAEAVKQKGGPSRSEKGEQSKKK
;
A
#
# COMPACT_ATOMS: atom_id res chain seq x y z
N MET A 1 11.40 17.84 -20.97
CA MET A 1 10.01 18.03 -20.50
C MET A 1 9.61 16.83 -19.65
N VAL A 2 10.25 16.67 -18.48
CA VAL A 2 10.01 15.54 -17.56
C VAL A 2 10.00 16.08 -16.13
N GLU A 3 9.05 16.98 -15.83
CA GLU A 3 8.98 17.68 -14.53
C GLU A 3 7.56 17.66 -13.94
N ALA A 4 6.73 16.70 -14.33
CA ALA A 4 5.39 16.52 -13.74
C ALA A 4 5.35 15.48 -12.59
N TYR A 5 6.45 14.74 -12.36
CA TYR A 5 6.44 13.62 -11.41
C TYR A 5 6.64 14.02 -9.94
N GLU A 6 7.10 15.24 -9.65
CA GLU A 6 7.77 15.43 -8.36
C GLU A 6 6.91 15.93 -7.19
N ASN A 7 5.77 16.62 -7.35
CA ASN A 7 5.19 17.25 -6.14
C ASN A 7 3.66 17.38 -5.98
N ASN A 8 2.79 16.94 -6.90
CA ASN A 8 1.33 17.01 -6.65
C ASN A 8 0.46 15.87 -7.19
N ASP A 9 1.04 14.90 -7.90
CA ASP A 9 0.29 13.91 -8.67
C ASP A 9 0.21 12.53 -8.02
N TYR A 10 0.69 12.34 -6.79
CA TYR A 10 0.70 11.02 -6.14
C TYR A 10 -0.68 10.36 -6.12
N LYS A 11 -1.74 11.15 -5.93
CA LYS A 11 -3.12 10.65 -5.88
C LYS A 11 -3.65 10.27 -7.26
N GLU A 12 -3.44 11.15 -8.26
CA GLU A 12 -3.83 10.89 -9.65
C GLU A 12 -3.02 9.74 -10.26
N SER A 13 -1.73 9.63 -9.92
CA SER A 13 -0.85 8.54 -10.35
C SER A 13 -1.32 7.19 -9.79
N ILE A 14 -1.78 7.15 -8.55
CA ILE A 14 -2.37 5.96 -7.91
C ILE A 14 -3.69 5.57 -8.59
N GLU A 15 -4.55 6.54 -8.90
CA GLU A 15 -5.80 6.27 -9.62
C GLU A 15 -5.54 5.82 -11.06
N LEU A 16 -4.59 6.43 -11.74
CA LEU A 16 -4.15 6.05 -13.08
C LEU A 16 -3.57 4.64 -13.08
N ALA A 17 -2.75 4.26 -12.09
CA ALA A 17 -2.23 2.91 -11.94
C ALA A 17 -3.35 1.87 -11.76
N ALA A 18 -4.38 2.20 -10.98
CA ALA A 18 -5.54 1.32 -10.82
C ALA A 18 -6.34 1.16 -12.12
N GLN A 19 -6.54 2.26 -12.86
CA GLN A 19 -7.22 2.23 -14.17
C GLN A 19 -6.42 1.47 -15.22
N LEU A 20 -5.10 1.62 -15.20
CA LEU A 20 -4.18 0.88 -16.07
C LEU A 20 -4.28 -0.61 -15.78
N LEU A 21 -4.19 -1.06 -14.52
CA LEU A 21 -4.34 -2.47 -14.19
C LEU A 21 -5.68 -3.10 -14.63
N SER A 22 -6.74 -2.29 -14.77
CA SER A 22 -8.01 -2.75 -15.32
C SER A 22 -7.99 -3.01 -16.83
N LYS A 23 -6.97 -2.52 -17.55
CA LYS A 23 -6.75 -2.75 -18.99
C LYS A 23 -5.72 -3.86 -19.14
N SER A 24 -6.16 -5.04 -19.57
CA SER A 24 -5.39 -6.29 -19.55
C SER A 24 -4.14 -6.34 -20.45
N ASP A 25 -3.91 -5.33 -21.30
CA ASP A 25 -2.87 -5.33 -22.34
C ASP A 25 -1.59 -4.55 -21.95
N LEU A 26 -1.27 -4.48 -20.66
CA LEU A 26 -0.09 -3.75 -20.20
C LEU A 26 1.17 -4.60 -20.20
N PRO A 27 2.31 -4.04 -20.66
CA PRO A 27 3.61 -4.67 -20.51
C PRO A 27 3.91 -4.98 -19.05
N THR A 28 4.53 -6.13 -18.80
CA THR A 28 4.89 -6.66 -17.49
C THR A 28 5.60 -5.65 -16.59
N LEU A 29 6.57 -4.90 -17.13
CA LEU A 29 7.29 -3.85 -16.38
C LEU A 29 6.38 -2.69 -15.94
N ILE A 30 5.41 -2.32 -16.77
CA ILE A 30 4.45 -1.26 -16.43
C ILE A 30 3.47 -1.77 -15.37
N ARG A 31 3.06 -3.04 -15.47
CA ARG A 31 2.22 -3.70 -14.47
C ARG A 31 2.89 -3.72 -13.10
N ALA A 32 4.17 -4.09 -13.04
CA ALA A 32 4.96 -4.05 -11.81
C ALA A 32 5.04 -2.63 -11.22
N ARG A 33 5.32 -1.61 -12.05
CA ARG A 33 5.34 -0.21 -11.60
C ARG A 33 3.99 0.26 -11.06
N CYS A 34 2.89 -0.12 -11.70
CA CYS A 34 1.54 0.21 -11.21
C CYS A 34 1.32 -0.38 -9.81
N HIS A 35 1.71 -1.64 -9.61
CA HIS A 35 1.65 -2.29 -8.30
C HIS A 35 2.56 -1.62 -7.26
N MET A 36 3.77 -1.20 -7.63
CA MET A 36 4.63 -0.41 -6.72
C MET A 36 3.96 0.90 -6.31
N MET A 37 3.37 1.66 -7.24
CA MET A 37 2.69 2.91 -6.90
C MET A 37 1.47 2.68 -5.98
N LEU A 38 0.70 1.61 -6.22
CA LEU A 38 -0.42 1.24 -5.35
C LEU A 38 0.05 0.82 -3.94
N SER A 39 1.24 0.24 -3.80
CA SER A 39 1.81 -0.08 -2.50
C SER A 39 2.16 1.16 -1.67
N LEU A 40 2.49 2.28 -2.33
CA LEU A 40 2.78 3.56 -1.67
C LEU A 40 1.50 4.30 -1.23
N LYS A 41 0.31 3.77 -1.56
CA LYS A 41 -0.97 4.37 -1.15
C LYS A 41 -1.16 4.27 0.36
N LYS A 42 -0.83 5.36 1.06
CA LYS A 42 -1.15 5.54 2.47
C LYS A 42 -2.64 5.35 2.69
N GLY A 43 -3.01 4.28 3.39
CA GLY A 43 -4.40 3.99 3.73
C GLY A 43 -4.84 2.61 3.31
N SER A 44 -4.14 1.99 2.35
CA SER A 44 -4.58 0.75 1.73
C SER A 44 -4.16 -0.48 2.54
N ASP A 45 -5.12 -1.29 2.96
CA ASP A 45 -4.86 -2.64 3.51
C ASP A 45 -4.25 -3.59 2.46
N LEU A 46 -4.40 -3.26 1.18
CA LEU A 46 -3.83 -4.00 0.06
C LEU A 46 -2.42 -3.54 -0.31
N ALA A 47 -1.84 -2.56 0.39
CA ALA A 47 -0.51 -2.03 0.08
C ALA A 47 0.58 -3.11 0.05
N VAL A 48 0.56 -4.01 1.03
CA VAL A 48 1.50 -5.14 1.11
C VAL A 48 1.29 -6.10 -0.05
N GLN A 49 0.04 -6.47 -0.35
CA GLN A 49 -0.29 -7.38 -1.45
C GLN A 49 0.15 -6.82 -2.81
N HIS A 50 0.00 -5.51 -3.03
CA HIS A 50 0.50 -4.87 -4.23
C HIS A 50 2.03 -4.85 -4.31
N ALA A 51 2.73 -4.62 -3.19
CA ALA A 51 4.19 -4.70 -3.19
C ALA A 51 4.70 -6.12 -3.45
N GLU A 52 4.03 -7.15 -2.91
CA GLU A 52 4.37 -8.56 -3.16
C GLU A 52 4.16 -8.92 -4.63
N ALA A 53 3.03 -8.52 -5.21
CA ALA A 53 2.77 -8.70 -6.63
C ALA A 53 3.81 -8.00 -7.52
N ALA A 54 4.25 -6.78 -7.17
CA ALA A 54 5.29 -6.09 -7.93
C ALA A 54 6.63 -6.85 -7.94
N VAL A 55 7.03 -7.39 -6.79
CA VAL A 55 8.26 -8.19 -6.67
C VAL A 55 8.13 -9.49 -7.45
N GLU A 56 6.99 -10.17 -7.37
CA GLU A 56 6.74 -11.41 -8.11
C GLU A 56 6.82 -11.18 -9.63
N ILE A 57 6.16 -10.14 -10.14
CA ILE A 57 6.19 -9.77 -11.57
C ILE A 57 7.62 -9.44 -12.02
N LEU A 58 8.41 -8.72 -11.21
CA LEU A 58 9.79 -8.37 -11.57
C LEU A 58 10.76 -9.55 -11.41
N ASP A 59 10.60 -10.41 -10.42
CA ASP A 59 11.53 -11.53 -10.17
C ASP A 59 11.24 -12.73 -11.08
N VAL A 60 9.97 -12.94 -11.46
CA VAL A 60 9.52 -14.06 -12.31
C VAL A 60 9.39 -13.61 -13.76
N GLU A 61 8.40 -12.76 -14.06
CA GLU A 61 8.08 -12.43 -15.46
C GLU A 61 9.18 -11.58 -16.13
N ALA A 62 9.78 -10.62 -15.41
CA ALA A 62 10.86 -9.82 -16.01
C ALA A 62 12.17 -10.61 -16.16
N ARG A 63 12.40 -11.67 -15.38
CA ARG A 63 13.50 -12.61 -15.63
C ARG A 63 13.28 -13.48 -16.86
N GLU A 64 12.03 -13.82 -17.16
CA GLU A 64 11.70 -14.59 -18.36
C GLU A 64 11.74 -13.72 -19.62
N LEU A 65 11.41 -12.44 -19.50
CA LEU A 65 11.35 -11.49 -20.62
C LEU A 65 12.69 -10.83 -20.95
N VAL A 66 13.58 -10.67 -19.96
CA VAL A 66 14.81 -9.88 -20.10
C VAL A 66 16.02 -10.75 -19.77
N SER A 67 17.06 -10.67 -20.60
CA SER A 67 18.33 -11.35 -20.34
C SER A 67 18.98 -10.83 -19.05
N PRO A 68 19.74 -11.67 -18.32
CA PRO A 68 20.32 -11.28 -17.03
C PRO A 68 21.24 -10.05 -17.09
N ASP A 69 21.82 -9.76 -18.26
CA ASP A 69 22.65 -8.56 -18.51
C ASP A 69 21.83 -7.25 -18.61
N GLU A 70 20.59 -7.34 -19.08
CA GLU A 70 19.65 -6.20 -19.20
C GLU A 70 18.62 -6.18 -18.07
N PHE A 71 18.74 -7.08 -17.09
CA PHE A 71 17.77 -7.18 -16.02
C PHE A 71 17.78 -5.91 -15.17
N PRO A 72 16.63 -5.24 -14.98
CA PRO A 72 16.54 -4.02 -14.20
C PRO A 72 16.63 -4.31 -12.69
N GLN A 73 17.85 -4.58 -12.20
CA GLN A 73 18.12 -4.82 -10.78
C GLN A 73 17.63 -3.67 -9.90
N GLU A 74 17.79 -2.43 -10.37
CA GLU A 74 17.33 -1.24 -9.65
C GLU A 74 15.82 -1.27 -9.40
N HIS A 75 15.01 -1.65 -10.41
CA HIS A 75 13.55 -1.73 -10.24
C HIS A 75 13.15 -2.85 -9.28
N LEU A 76 13.84 -3.99 -9.31
CA LEU A 76 13.61 -5.08 -8.36
C LEU A 76 13.95 -4.66 -6.92
N GLU A 77 15.05 -3.94 -6.74
CA GLU A 77 15.49 -3.46 -5.43
C GLU A 77 14.50 -2.41 -4.86
N GLN A 78 14.04 -1.49 -5.70
CA GLN A 78 13.00 -0.53 -5.34
C GLN A 78 11.68 -1.22 -4.95
N ALA A 79 11.27 -2.28 -5.66
CA ALA A 79 10.07 -3.05 -5.32
C ALA A 79 10.21 -3.75 -3.95
N ARG A 80 11.40 -4.28 -3.66
CA ARG A 80 11.72 -4.87 -2.35
C ARG A 80 11.72 -3.83 -1.23
N ASP A 81 12.21 -2.62 -1.49
CA ASP A 81 12.16 -1.54 -0.51
C ASP A 81 10.70 -1.12 -0.24
N CYS A 82 9.89 -0.96 -1.29
CA CYS A 82 8.45 -0.69 -1.16
C CYS A 82 7.74 -1.77 -0.33
N LEU A 83 8.08 -3.04 -0.53
CA LEU A 83 7.53 -4.15 0.26
C LEU A 83 7.90 -4.04 1.75
N ARG A 84 9.15 -3.70 2.05
CA ARG A 84 9.62 -3.50 3.42
C ARG A 84 8.85 -2.35 4.08
N GLN A 85 8.76 -1.21 3.39
CA GLN A 85 8.04 -0.03 3.88
C GLN A 85 6.54 -0.31 4.09
N ALA A 86 5.91 -1.03 3.16
CA ALA A 86 4.50 -1.40 3.27
C ALA A 86 4.24 -2.34 4.47
N LYS A 87 5.14 -3.29 4.72
CA LYS A 87 5.06 -4.19 5.89
C LYS A 87 5.25 -3.41 7.20
N GLU A 88 6.21 -2.50 7.25
CA GLU A 88 6.43 -1.62 8.41
C GLU A 88 5.24 -0.68 8.68
N ASP A 89 4.63 -0.09 7.64
CA ASP A 89 3.45 0.77 7.79
C ASP A 89 2.23 -0.04 8.25
N ALA A 90 2.04 -1.25 7.68
CA ALA A 90 0.98 -2.16 8.10
C ALA A 90 1.14 -2.58 9.57
N GLU A 91 2.36 -2.87 10.03
CA GLU A 91 2.62 -3.20 11.42
C GLU A 91 2.39 -2.00 12.36
N LYS A 92 2.89 -0.81 12.00
CA LYS A 92 2.62 0.43 12.74
C LYS A 92 1.13 0.73 12.86
N ARG A 93 0.34 0.41 11.83
CA ARG A 93 -1.12 0.54 11.86
C ARG A 93 -1.78 -0.46 12.77
N LYS A 94 -1.35 -1.72 12.77
CA LYS A 94 -1.85 -2.72 13.73
C LYS A 94 -1.61 -2.26 15.16
N ILE A 95 -0.40 -1.82 15.47
CA ILE A 95 -0.03 -1.29 16.80
C ILE A 95 -0.89 -0.07 17.17
N LYS A 96 -1.12 0.88 16.24
CA LYS A 96 -2.01 2.04 16.46
C LYS A 96 -3.47 1.63 16.63
N ALA A 97 -3.97 0.67 15.86
CA ALA A 97 -5.35 0.19 15.95
C ALA A 97 -5.60 -0.52 17.28
N GLU A 98 -4.63 -1.29 17.78
CA GLU A 98 -4.69 -1.91 19.10
C GLU A 98 -4.60 -0.88 20.23
N ALA A 99 -3.75 0.15 20.10
CA ALA A 99 -3.67 1.25 21.06
C ALA A 99 -4.96 2.09 21.12
N VAL A 100 -5.66 2.28 19.99
CA VAL A 100 -6.98 2.95 19.94
C VAL A 100 -8.05 2.09 20.60
N LYS A 101 -8.04 0.76 20.39
CA LYS A 101 -8.97 -0.16 21.07
C LYS A 101 -8.82 -0.12 22.59
N GLN A 102 -7.62 0.09 23.12
CA GLN A 102 -7.40 0.22 24.57
C GLN A 102 -7.83 1.57 25.17
N LYS A 103 -7.98 2.63 24.36
CA LYS A 103 -8.37 3.98 24.83
C LYS A 103 -9.83 4.36 24.56
N GLY A 104 -10.59 3.52 23.86
CA GLY A 104 -11.96 3.81 23.40
C GLY A 104 -13.04 2.87 23.94
N GLY A 105 -13.01 2.52 25.23
CA GLY A 105 -14.15 1.88 25.89
C GLY A 105 -15.19 2.93 26.32
N PRO A 106 -16.39 3.02 25.72
CA PRO A 106 -17.43 3.90 26.22
C PRO A 106 -18.02 3.33 27.52
N SER A 107 -17.93 4.17 28.55
CA SER A 107 -18.78 4.29 29.75
C SER A 107 -20.10 3.50 29.72
N ARG A 108 -20.26 2.52 30.63
CA ARG A 108 -21.57 2.12 31.18
C ARG A 108 -21.43 1.34 32.50
N SER A 109 -21.61 2.03 33.62
CA SER A 109 -22.08 1.49 34.91
C SER A 109 -22.51 2.70 35.76
N GLU A 110 -23.82 2.98 35.83
CA GLU A 110 -24.64 2.72 37.04
C GLU A 110 -24.35 3.75 38.16
N LYS A 111 -25.26 4.61 38.64
CA LYS A 111 -26.72 4.55 38.77
C LYS A 111 -27.30 5.97 38.75
N GLY A 112 -28.46 6.11 38.13
CA GLY A 112 -29.41 7.15 38.53
C GLY A 112 -30.02 6.74 39.87
N GLU A 113 -29.86 7.59 40.88
CA GLU A 113 -30.69 7.54 42.08
C GLU A 113 -31.53 8.81 42.11
N GLN A 114 -32.66 8.77 41.40
CA GLN A 114 -33.81 9.60 41.72
C GLN A 114 -34.76 8.75 42.56
N SER A 115 -34.92 9.11 43.83
CA SER A 115 -36.16 8.91 44.61
C SER A 115 -36.11 9.91 45.77
N LYS A 116 -36.51 11.17 45.53
CA LYS A 116 -37.85 11.72 45.84
C LYS A 116 -38.40 11.29 47.22
N LYS A 117 -38.39 12.28 48.13
CA LYS A 117 -39.52 12.74 48.96
C LYS A 117 -40.46 11.64 49.52
N LYS A 118 -40.40 11.43 50.84
CA LYS A 118 -41.56 11.65 51.70
C LYS A 118 -41.13 11.92 53.14
#